data_AF-A0A257LWF1-F1
#
_entry.id   AF-A0A257LWF1-F1
#
_cell.length_a   1.000
_cell.length_b   1.000
_cell.length_c   1.000
_cell.angle_alpha   90.00
_cell.angle_beta   90.00
_cell.angle_gamma   90.00
#
_symmetry.space_group_name_H-M   'P 1'
#
loop_
_entity.id
_entity.type
_entity.pdbx_description
1 polymer ?
#
loop_
_entity_poly.entity_id
_entity_poly.type
_entity_poly.pdbx_seq_one_letter_code
_entity_poly.pdbx_strand_id
1 'polypeptide(L)'
;MSLSRKLLAWLIPVCCLFYLASAVFKATRPSDGLDFKGFGSLPVVSNGRVQPLDSLGRNALLSIHGKQRIPGDDAPASPAAWLAELNF
;
A
#
# COMPACT_ATOMS: atom_id res chain seq x y z
N MET A 1 -3.78 12.74 48.44
CA MET A 1 -2.83 12.25 47.43
C MET A 1 -3.45 11.21 46.47
N SER A 2 -4.52 11.54 45.73
CA SER A 2 -5.11 10.61 44.72
C SER A 2 -5.22 11.17 43.30
N LEU A 3 -4.94 12.47 43.09
CA LEU A 3 -5.12 13.13 41.80
C LEU A 3 -4.06 12.72 40.76
N SER A 4 -2.82 12.48 41.21
CA SER A 4 -1.68 12.11 40.35
C SER A 4 -1.77 10.68 39.79
N ARG A 5 -2.41 9.72 40.50
CA ARG A 5 -2.60 8.35 39.98
C ARG A 5 -3.70 8.27 38.92
N LYS A 6 -4.74 9.10 39.04
CA LYS A 6 -5.82 9.19 38.04
C LYS A 6 -5.33 9.76 36.71
N LEU A 7 -4.45 10.76 36.77
CA LEU A 7 -3.77 11.30 35.59
C LEU A 7 -2.90 10.24 34.88
N LEU A 8 -2.15 9.46 35.66
CA LEU A 8 -1.32 8.37 35.13
C LEU A 8 -2.16 7.25 34.52
N ALA A 9 -3.30 6.91 35.14
CA ALA A 9 -4.23 5.92 34.60
C ALA A 9 -4.90 6.38 33.28
N TRP A 10 -5.04 7.70 33.07
CA TRP A 10 -5.65 8.25 31.86
C TRP A 10 -4.67 8.43 30.69
N LEU A 11 -3.35 8.41 30.95
CA LEU A 11 -2.34 8.50 29.89
C LEU A 11 -2.41 7.33 28.91
N ILE A 12 -2.64 6.11 29.40
CA ILE A 12 -2.68 4.90 28.57
C ILE A 12 -3.85 4.92 27.57
N PRO A 13 -5.12 5.13 27.98
CA PRO A 13 -6.23 5.19 27.03
C PRO A 13 -6.12 6.39 26.08
N VAL A 14 -5.60 7.53 26.54
CA VAL A 14 -5.39 8.71 25.68
C VAL A 14 -4.33 8.43 24.62
N CYS A 15 -3.19 7.83 24.97
CA CYS A 15 -2.17 7.44 23.99
C CYS A 15 -2.71 6.39 23.01
N CYS A 16 -3.51 5.43 23.48
CA CYS A 16 -4.12 4.41 22.62
C CYS A 16 -5.13 5.03 21.64
N LEU A 17 -5.96 5.96 22.12
CA LEU A 17 -6.90 6.72 21.28
C LEU A 17 -6.16 7.58 20.27
N PHE A 18 -5.06 8.22 20.67
CA PHE A 18 -4.23 9.04 19.78
C PHE A 18 -3.55 8.19 18.69
N TYR A 19 -3.06 6.99 19.05
CA TYR A 19 -2.50 6.04 18.09
C TYR A 19 -3.55 5.58 17.06
N LEU A 20 -4.74 5.21 17.53
CA LEU A 20 -5.86 4.81 16.65
C LEU A 20 -6.30 5.97 15.74
N ALA A 21 -6.40 7.18 16.27
CA ALA A 21 -6.71 8.38 15.47
C ALA A 21 -5.63 8.63 14.41
N SER A 22 -4.35 8.47 14.76
CA SER A 22 -3.24 8.64 13.81
C SER A 22 -3.25 7.60 12.68
N ALA A 23 -3.72 6.38 12.96
CA ALA A 23 -3.84 5.33 11.95
C ALA A 23 -4.96 5.63 10.95
N VAL A 24 -6.08 6.21 11.40
CA VAL A 24 -7.18 6.65 10.53
C VAL A 24 -6.75 7.83 9.67
N PHE A 25 -6.03 8.81 10.23
CA PHE A 25 -5.52 9.96 9.49
C PHE A 25 -4.40 9.64 8.49
N LYS A 26 -3.74 8.48 8.62
CA LYS A 26 -2.76 7.99 7.62
C LYS A 26 -3.42 7.44 6.35
N ALA A 27 -4.72 7.22 6.35
CA ALA A 27 -5.44 6.86 5.15
C ALA A 27 -5.59 8.11 4.27
N THR A 28 -5.20 7.98 3.00
CA THR A 28 -5.44 8.96 1.93
C THR A 28 -4.71 10.29 2.08
N ARG A 29 -3.38 10.27 1.87
CA ARG A 29 -2.78 11.36 1.11
C ARG A 29 -3.22 11.14 -0.35
N PRO A 30 -3.98 12.04 -0.98
CA PRO A 30 -4.22 11.95 -2.41
C PRO A 30 -2.85 12.05 -3.07
N SER A 31 -2.38 10.97 -3.68
CA SER A 31 -1.31 11.09 -4.66
C SER A 31 -1.89 11.87 -5.82
N ASP A 32 -1.18 12.88 -6.31
CA ASP A 32 -1.55 13.66 -7.50
C ASP A 32 -1.42 12.82 -8.80
N GLY A 33 -1.57 11.49 -8.69
CA GLY A 33 -1.34 10.48 -9.70
C GLY A 33 -2.17 9.22 -9.45
N LEU A 34 -2.12 8.29 -10.41
CA LEU A 34 -2.92 7.06 -10.43
C LEU A 34 -2.75 6.23 -9.14
N ASP A 35 -3.87 5.75 -8.59
CA ASP A 35 -3.86 4.81 -7.45
C ASP A 35 -3.47 3.40 -7.90
N PHE A 36 -2.17 3.18 -8.06
CA PHE A 36 -1.63 1.88 -8.46
C PHE A 36 -1.93 0.74 -7.47
N LYS A 37 -2.23 1.07 -6.20
CA LYS A 37 -2.62 0.06 -5.21
C LYS A 37 -4.04 -0.43 -5.46
N GLY A 38 -4.96 0.49 -5.76
CA GLY A 38 -6.32 0.16 -6.19
C GLY A 38 -6.32 -0.59 -7.53
N PHE A 39 -5.61 -0.06 -8.53
CA PHE A 39 -5.51 -0.68 -9.86
C PHE A 39 -4.87 -2.07 -9.83
N GLY A 40 -3.85 -2.29 -9.00
CA GLY A 40 -3.22 -3.60 -8.83
C GLY A 40 -4.17 -4.69 -8.32
N SER A 41 -5.28 -4.31 -7.66
CA SER A 41 -6.28 -5.23 -7.14
C SER A 41 -7.37 -5.61 -8.16
N LEU A 42 -7.38 -4.97 -9.34
CA LEU A 42 -8.37 -5.27 -10.37
C LEU A 42 -8.21 -6.71 -10.88
N PRO A 43 -9.31 -7.49 -10.95
CA PRO A 43 -9.27 -8.84 -11.49
C PRO A 43 -9.09 -8.79 -13.00
N VAL A 44 -8.06 -9.46 -13.51
CA VAL A 44 -7.76 -9.63 -14.93
C VAL A 44 -7.61 -11.09 -15.28
N VAL A 45 -7.94 -11.46 -16.52
CA VAL A 45 -7.76 -12.82 -17.03
C VAL A 45 -6.41 -12.92 -17.71
N SER A 46 -5.57 -13.86 -17.27
CA SER A 46 -4.30 -14.18 -17.90
C SER A 46 -4.08 -15.67 -17.86
N ASN A 47 -3.67 -16.26 -18.99
CA ASN A 47 -3.51 -17.72 -19.15
C ASN A 47 -4.75 -18.51 -18.69
N GLY A 48 -5.96 -17.98 -18.92
CA GLY A 48 -7.21 -18.60 -18.50
C GLY A 48 -7.53 -18.54 -17.01
N ARG A 49 -6.67 -17.92 -16.18
CA ARG A 49 -6.91 -17.74 -14.73
C ARG A 49 -7.20 -16.27 -14.41
N VAL A 50 -8.24 -16.04 -13.61
CA VAL A 50 -8.50 -14.73 -13.01
C VAL A 50 -7.46 -14.48 -11.91
N GLN A 51 -6.75 -13.36 -12.02
CA GLN A 51 -5.77 -12.93 -11.02
C GLN A 51 -5.75 -11.41 -10.89
N PRO A 52 -5.24 -10.86 -9.78
CA PRO A 52 -5.04 -9.42 -9.68
C PRO A 52 -4.02 -8.92 -10.71
N LEU A 53 -4.21 -7.70 -11.20
CA LEU A 53 -3.29 -7.03 -12.12
C LEU A 53 -1.86 -6.93 -11.57
N ASP A 54 -1.69 -6.71 -10.25
CA ASP A 54 -0.37 -6.73 -9.60
C ASP A 54 0.33 -8.09 -9.78
N SER A 55 -0.43 -9.18 -9.72
CA SER A 55 0.10 -10.54 -9.91
C SER A 55 0.53 -10.77 -11.35
N LEU A 56 -0.22 -10.26 -12.33
CA LEU A 56 0.19 -10.25 -13.73
C LEU A 56 1.51 -9.47 -13.90
N GLY A 57 1.64 -8.30 -13.27
CA GLY A 57 2.85 -7.49 -13.33
C GLY A 57 4.07 -8.18 -12.74
N ARG A 58 3.91 -8.88 -11.62
CA ARG A 58 4.99 -9.69 -11.04
C ARG A 58 5.43 -10.82 -11.97
N ASN A 59 4.49 -11.49 -12.61
CA ASN A 59 4.80 -12.59 -13.52
C ASN A 59 5.49 -12.07 -14.80
N ALA A 60 5.04 -10.93 -15.33
CA ALA A 60 5.69 -10.27 -16.47
C ALA A 60 7.11 -9.83 -16.12
N LEU A 61 7.30 -9.19 -14.96
CA LEU A 61 8.62 -8.81 -14.45
C LEU A 61 9.53 -10.01 -14.25
N LEU A 62 9.01 -11.11 -13.70
CA LEU A 62 9.79 -12.34 -13.55
C LEU A 62 10.20 -12.91 -14.91
N SER A 63 9.31 -12.88 -15.90
CA SER A 63 9.59 -13.40 -17.25
C SER A 63 10.59 -12.54 -18.03
N ILE A 64 10.56 -11.22 -17.86
CA ILE A 64 11.37 -10.27 -18.64
C ILE A 64 12.70 -9.95 -17.92
N HIS A 65 12.63 -9.67 -16.62
CA HIS A 65 13.76 -9.20 -15.82
C HIS A 65 14.33 -10.29 -14.88
N GLY A 66 13.63 -11.41 -14.67
CA GLY A 66 14.05 -12.44 -13.72
C GLY A 66 13.86 -12.05 -12.25
N LYS A 67 13.19 -10.92 -11.97
CA LYS A 67 12.91 -10.41 -10.62
C LYS A 67 11.44 -10.01 -10.53
N GLN A 68 10.81 -10.21 -9.38
CA GLN A 68 9.39 -9.85 -9.18
C GLN A 68 9.17 -8.41 -8.71
N ARG A 69 10.25 -7.68 -8.44
CA ARG A 69 10.25 -6.30 -7.95
C ARG A 69 11.41 -5.55 -8.57
N ILE A 70 11.19 -4.29 -8.89
CA ILE A 70 12.25 -3.38 -9.33
C ILE A 70 12.53 -2.42 -8.16
N PRO A 71 13.78 -2.28 -7.72
CA PRO A 71 14.16 -1.22 -6.78
C PRO A 71 14.15 0.13 -7.51
N GLY A 72 13.58 1.18 -6.90
CA GLY A 72 13.65 2.53 -7.45
C GLY A 72 13.63 3.58 -6.35
N ASP A 73 14.49 4.60 -6.51
CA ASP A 73 14.62 5.76 -5.63
C ASP A 73 13.49 6.77 -5.86
N ASP A 74 13.01 6.92 -7.10
CA ASP A 74 11.83 7.70 -7.50
C ASP A 74 10.86 6.79 -8.27
N ALA A 75 10.33 5.77 -7.59
CA ALA A 75 9.39 4.75 -8.12
C ALA A 75 9.92 3.88 -9.29
N PRO A 76 9.68 2.57 -9.23
CA PRO A 76 8.57 2.09 -10.05
C PRO A 76 7.44 1.64 -9.12
N ALA A 77 6.32 2.34 -9.26
CA ALA A 77 5.23 2.32 -8.30
C ALA A 77 4.48 0.98 -8.30
N SER A 78 4.98 -0.04 -7.61
CA SER A 78 4.42 -1.42 -7.64
C SER A 78 4.52 -2.10 -9.02
N PRO A 79 4.49 -3.44 -9.07
CA PRO A 79 4.41 -4.19 -10.32
C PRO A 79 3.29 -3.72 -11.26
N ALA A 80 2.20 -3.21 -10.71
CA ALA A 80 1.09 -2.65 -11.48
C ALA A 80 1.42 -1.31 -12.16
N ALA A 81 2.16 -0.38 -11.53
CA ALA A 81 2.57 0.84 -12.25
C ALA A 81 3.64 0.56 -13.28
N TRP A 82 4.56 -0.36 -12.99
CA TRP A 82 5.54 -0.73 -14.01
C TRP A 82 4.86 -1.25 -15.27
N LEU A 83 3.83 -2.09 -15.11
CA LEU A 83 3.01 -2.51 -16.24
C LEU A 83 2.27 -1.35 -16.93
N ALA A 84 1.75 -0.40 -16.15
CA ALA A 84 1.04 0.75 -16.70
C ALA A 84 1.98 1.66 -17.51
N GLU A 85 3.16 1.96 -17.00
CA GLU A 85 4.23 2.73 -17.66
C GLU A 85 4.69 2.07 -18.96
N LEU A 86 4.63 0.74 -19.05
CA LEU A 86 5.00 0.05 -20.28
C LEU A 86 3.92 0.17 -21.38
N ASN A 87 2.68 0.51 -21.01
CA ASN A 87 1.54 0.60 -21.92
C ASN A 87 1.18 2.04 -22.34
N PHE A 88 1.71 3.07 -21.68
CA PHE A 88 1.40 4.48 -21.92
C PHE A 88 2.68 5.32 -21.97
#